data_AF-A0A3D2X9M5-F1
#
_entry.id   AF-A0A3D2X9M5-F1
#
_cell.length_a   1.000
_cell.length_b   1.000
_cell.length_c   1.000
_cell.angle_alpha   90.00
_cell.angle_beta   90.00
_cell.angle_gamma   90.00
#
_symmetry.space_group_name_H-M   'P 1'
#
loop_
_entity.id
_entity.type
_entity.pdbx_description
1 polymer ?
#
loop_
_entity_poly.entity_id
_entity_poly.type
_entity_poly.pdbx_seq_one_letter_code
_entity_poly.pdbx_strand_id
1 'polypeptide(L)'
;MDKRDILLTLQNMFEDKEKDEPDFTIESKQIDKNNYLTLITRDNEDFIGIDPDYEAFIALLKYHNTKELNYIVKKFNDNKVKIFTEYSDEQRKKLLEEMKDLQSRLSNSNQRNIVFVEMMIVDWANKIL
;
A
#
# COMPACT_ATOMS: atom_id res chain seq x y z
N MET A 1 -33.78 -30.52 -11.57
CA MET A 1 -33.10 -30.46 -10.27
C MET A 1 -34.04 -29.79 -9.30
N ASP A 2 -34.52 -30.55 -8.32
CA ASP A 2 -35.50 -30.05 -7.35
C ASP A 2 -34.80 -29.24 -6.26
N LYS A 3 -35.47 -28.21 -5.75
CA LYS A 3 -34.91 -27.33 -4.69
C LYS A 3 -34.50 -28.10 -3.43
N ARG A 4 -35.08 -29.28 -3.22
CA ARG A 4 -34.75 -30.20 -2.13
C ARG A 4 -33.38 -30.86 -2.31
N ASP A 5 -32.98 -31.19 -3.53
CA ASP A 5 -31.67 -31.80 -3.80
C ASP A 5 -30.54 -30.82 -3.52
N ILE A 6 -30.74 -29.53 -3.83
CA ILE A 6 -29.77 -28.47 -3.52
C ILE A 6 -29.62 -28.29 -2.01
N LEU A 7 -30.72 -28.33 -1.26
CA LEU A 7 -30.70 -28.21 0.20
C LEU A 7 -30.03 -29.42 0.87
N LEU A 8 -30.27 -30.64 0.38
CA LEU A 8 -29.58 -31.85 0.82
C LEU A 8 -28.07 -31.80 0.52
N THR A 9 -27.68 -31.28 -0.65
CA THR A 9 -26.27 -31.15 -1.01
C THR A 9 -25.56 -30.11 -0.14
N LEU A 10 -26.24 -29.00 0.18
CA LEU A 10 -25.72 -27.99 1.10
C LEU A 10 -25.62 -28.53 2.53
N GLN A 11 -26.62 -29.27 3.01
CA GLN A 11 -26.57 -29.89 4.34
C GLN A 11 -25.40 -30.89 4.46
N ASN A 12 -25.18 -31.72 3.44
CA ASN A 12 -24.07 -32.66 3.40
C ASN A 12 -22.69 -31.97 3.36
N MET A 13 -22.59 -30.74 2.84
CA MET A 13 -21.34 -29.95 2.89
C MET A 13 -21.03 -29.36 4.28
N PHE A 14 -22.02 -29.20 5.15
CA PHE A 14 -21.83 -28.64 6.49
C PHE A 14 -21.76 -29.70 7.60
N GLU A 15 -22.20 -30.93 7.34
CA GLU A 15 -22.18 -32.04 8.31
C GLU A 15 -20.89 -32.90 8.25
N ASP A 16 -20.04 -32.74 7.22
CA ASP A 16 -18.71 -33.38 7.14
C ASP A 16 -17.64 -32.57 7.90
N LYS A 17 -17.79 -32.47 9.22
CA LYS A 17 -16.66 -32.20 10.13
C LYS A 17 -16.48 -33.39 11.05
N GLU A 18 -15.67 -34.34 10.61
CA GLU A 18 -14.76 -35.15 11.43
C GLU A 18 -14.05 -36.19 10.56
N LYS A 19 -12.85 -35.86 10.06
CA LYS A 19 -11.66 -36.74 10.11
C LYS A 19 -10.44 -36.14 9.40
N ASP A 20 -9.37 -36.04 10.20
CA ASP A 20 -7.95 -36.13 9.85
C ASP A 20 -7.29 -34.94 9.13
N GLU A 21 -7.11 -33.84 9.86
CA GLU A 21 -5.97 -32.92 9.63
C GLU A 21 -4.84 -33.25 10.64
N PRO A 22 -3.57 -33.28 10.22
CA PRO A 22 -2.45 -33.73 11.06
C PRO A 22 -2.18 -32.76 12.22
N ASP A 23 -1.86 -33.35 13.38
CA ASP A 23 -1.45 -32.66 14.62
C ASP A 23 -0.32 -31.66 14.37
N PHE A 24 -0.68 -30.41 14.12
CA PHE A 24 0.18 -29.29 14.46
C PHE A 24 -0.20 -28.87 15.88
N THR A 25 0.57 -29.33 16.87
CA THR A 25 0.62 -28.69 18.18
C THR A 25 1.11 -27.27 18.00
N ILE A 26 0.20 -26.35 17.68
CA ILE A 26 0.41 -24.94 17.87
C ILE A 26 0.32 -24.75 19.37
N GLU A 27 1.47 -24.80 20.05
CA GLU A 27 1.60 -24.22 21.37
C GLU A 27 1.07 -22.79 21.27
N SER A 28 -0.16 -22.57 21.73
CA SER A 28 -0.70 -21.25 21.92
C SER A 28 0.08 -20.61 23.06
N LYS A 29 1.29 -20.11 22.74
CA LYS A 29 1.97 -19.14 23.60
C LYS A 29 0.96 -18.01 23.78
N GLN A 30 0.40 -17.93 24.97
CA GLN A 30 -0.45 -16.81 25.37
C GLN A 30 0.36 -15.55 25.08
N ILE A 31 0.02 -14.86 24.00
CA ILE A 31 0.61 -13.57 23.72
C ILE A 31 0.05 -12.66 24.79
N ASP A 32 0.88 -12.37 25.77
CA ASP A 32 0.58 -11.45 26.87
C ASP A 32 0.02 -10.16 26.26
N LYS A 33 -1.11 -9.65 26.76
CA LYS A 33 -1.77 -8.45 26.18
C LYS A 33 -0.81 -7.27 26.06
N ASN A 34 0.17 -7.19 26.97
CA ASN A 34 1.24 -6.20 26.94
C ASN A 34 2.16 -6.37 25.73
N ASN A 35 2.44 -7.60 25.31
CA ASN A 35 3.29 -7.89 24.16
C ASN A 35 2.57 -7.56 22.85
N TYR A 36 1.25 -7.78 22.79
CA TYR A 36 0.41 -7.38 21.65
C TYR A 36 0.36 -5.86 21.51
N LEU A 37 0.18 -5.13 22.61
CA LEU A 37 0.26 -3.68 22.61
C LEU A 37 1.65 -3.20 22.20
N THR A 38 2.74 -3.84 22.65
CA THR A 38 4.09 -3.44 22.23
C THR A 38 4.39 -3.75 20.76
N LEU A 39 3.81 -4.82 20.20
CA LEU A 39 3.89 -5.15 18.77
C LEU A 39 3.11 -4.12 17.94
N ILE A 40 1.90 -3.74 18.36
CA ILE A 40 1.11 -2.69 17.71
C ILE A 40 1.80 -1.32 17.83
N THR A 41 2.42 -1.02 18.98
CA THR A 41 3.12 0.27 19.16
C THR A 41 4.46 0.34 18.44
N ARG A 42 5.06 -0.80 18.04
CA ARG A 42 6.24 -0.78 17.17
C ARG A 42 5.89 -0.43 15.73
N ASP A 43 4.64 -0.67 15.31
CA ASP A 43 4.10 -0.21 14.02
C ASP A 43 3.56 1.23 14.07
N ASN A 44 3.58 1.88 15.24
CA ASN A 44 3.42 3.34 15.34
C ASN A 44 4.74 4.03 14.95
N GLU A 45 5.32 3.68 13.81
CA GLU A 45 6.05 4.69 13.04
C GLU A 45 5.04 5.81 12.82
N ASP A 46 5.29 6.97 13.45
CA ASP A 46 4.48 8.18 13.45
C ASP A 46 3.39 8.14 12.39
N PHE A 47 2.14 7.89 12.81
CA PHE A 47 0.98 7.93 11.91
C PHE A 47 0.72 9.39 11.54
N ILE A 48 1.63 9.89 10.71
CA ILE A 48 1.54 11.17 10.05
C ILE A 48 0.28 11.08 9.19
N GLY A 49 -0.62 12.05 9.33
CA GLY A 49 -1.75 12.18 8.41
C GLY A 49 -1.23 12.44 7.00
N ILE A 50 -1.15 11.40 6.20
CA ILE A 50 -0.70 11.46 4.80
C ILE A 50 -1.92 11.85 3.96
N ASP A 51 -1.69 12.72 2.99
CA ASP A 51 -2.72 13.07 2.03
C ASP A 51 -3.02 11.87 1.10
N PRO A 52 -4.29 11.51 0.84
CA PRO A 52 -4.65 10.44 -0.09
C PRO A 52 -4.02 10.59 -1.48
N ASP A 53 -3.78 11.82 -1.95
CA ASP A 53 -3.16 12.09 -3.24
C ASP A 53 -1.68 11.65 -3.26
N TYR A 54 -0.96 11.81 -2.14
CA TYR A 54 0.42 11.34 -1.99
C TYR A 54 0.47 9.81 -2.07
N GLU A 55 -0.43 9.12 -1.36
CA GLU A 55 -0.48 7.66 -1.40
C GLU A 55 -0.85 7.13 -2.78
N ALA A 56 -1.82 7.76 -3.45
CA ALA A 56 -2.23 7.40 -4.80
C ALA A 56 -1.09 7.54 -5.80
N PHE A 57 -0.30 8.62 -5.71
CA PHE A 57 0.88 8.81 -6.55
C PHE A 57 1.94 7.72 -6.30
N ILE A 58 2.28 7.45 -5.04
CA ILE A 58 3.26 6.41 -4.69
C ILE A 58 2.80 5.02 -5.12
N ALA A 59 1.51 4.70 -4.97
CA ALA A 59 0.93 3.44 -5.42
C ALA A 59 1.03 3.28 -6.94
N LEU A 60 0.77 4.36 -7.68
CA LEU A 60 0.90 4.37 -9.13
C LEU A 60 2.36 4.16 -9.58
N LEU A 61 3.33 4.79 -8.93
CA LEU A 61 4.76 4.55 -9.21
C LEU A 61 5.15 3.08 -8.97
N LYS A 62 4.67 2.50 -7.86
CA LYS A 62 4.89 1.08 -7.54
C LYS A 62 4.25 0.14 -8.56
N TYR A 63 3.08 0.49 -9.10
CA TYR A 63 2.42 -0.29 -10.13
C TYR A 63 3.25 -0.39 -11.42
N HIS A 64 3.89 0.70 -11.83
CA HIS A 64 4.77 0.70 -13.00
C HIS A 64 6.09 -0.06 -12.79
N ASN A 65 6.55 -0.16 -11.54
CA ASN A 65 7.64 -1.05 -11.10
C ASN A 65 8.94 -0.97 -11.94
N THR A 66 9.29 0.22 -12.42
CA THR A 66 10.58 0.47 -13.07
C THR A 66 11.65 0.83 -12.04
N LYS A 67 12.93 0.61 -12.37
CA LYS A 67 14.05 0.82 -11.44
C LYS A 67 14.10 2.27 -10.95
N GLU A 68 13.86 3.19 -11.87
CA GLU A 68 13.85 4.63 -11.70
C GLU A 68 12.72 5.05 -10.75
N LEU A 69 11.49 4.60 -11.01
CA LEU A 69 10.35 4.92 -10.16
C LEU A 69 10.47 4.28 -8.78
N ASN A 70 11.00 3.07 -8.68
CA ASN A 70 11.26 2.41 -7.39
C ASN A 70 12.29 3.18 -6.55
N TYR A 71 13.33 3.74 -7.18
CA TYR A 71 14.27 4.64 -6.51
C TYR A 71 13.57 5.90 -5.97
N ILE A 72 12.67 6.49 -6.76
CA ILE A 72 11.89 7.66 -6.35
C ILE A 72 10.93 7.32 -5.20
N VAL A 73 10.23 6.20 -5.26
CA VAL A 73 9.36 5.71 -4.17
C VAL A 73 10.14 5.57 -2.87
N LYS A 74 11.36 5.00 -2.93
CA LYS A 74 12.21 4.88 -1.76
C LYS A 74 12.59 6.27 -1.21
N LYS A 75 13.03 7.20 -2.07
CA LYS A 75 13.34 8.57 -1.67
C LYS A 75 12.16 9.28 -0.99
N PHE A 76 10.96 9.12 -1.52
CA PHE A 76 9.76 9.72 -0.94
C PHE A 76 9.42 9.12 0.42
N ASN A 77 9.55 7.81 0.60
CA ASN A 77 9.37 7.16 1.89
C ASN A 77 10.41 7.64 2.91
N ASP A 78 11.68 7.73 2.51
CA ASP A 78 12.78 8.19 3.38
C ASP A 78 12.57 9.65 3.82
N ASN A 79 11.97 10.49 2.96
CA ASN A 79 11.68 11.90 3.25
C ASN A 79 10.24 12.16 3.72
N LYS A 80 9.42 11.11 3.91
CA LYS A 80 8.00 11.25 4.24
C LYS A 80 7.79 12.07 5.49
N VAL A 81 8.53 11.75 6.56
CA VAL A 81 8.46 12.49 7.83
C VAL A 81 8.74 13.96 7.58
N LYS A 82 9.86 14.27 6.94
CA LYS A 82 10.28 15.63 6.59
C LYS A 82 9.20 16.42 5.83
N ILE A 83 8.59 15.80 4.82
CA ILE A 83 7.57 16.45 3.97
C ILE A 83 6.32 16.80 4.79
N PHE A 84 5.92 15.96 5.74
CA PHE A 84 4.67 16.18 6.48
C PHE A 84 4.86 16.85 7.85
N THR A 85 6.08 16.94 8.36
CA THR A 85 6.38 17.64 9.62
C THR A 85 7.08 18.98 9.42
N GLU A 86 7.95 19.12 8.41
CA GLU A 86 8.78 20.34 8.23
C GLU A 86 8.25 21.27 7.13
N TYR A 87 7.57 20.76 6.11
CA TYR A 87 7.05 21.63 5.04
C TYR A 87 5.86 22.45 5.54
N SER A 88 5.82 23.72 5.15
CA SER A 88 4.65 24.56 5.34
C SER A 88 3.45 24.04 4.55
N ASP A 89 2.24 24.41 4.95
CA ASP A 89 1.02 24.00 4.25
C ASP A 89 1.03 24.41 2.77
N GLU A 90 1.62 25.57 2.44
CA GLU A 90 1.74 26.06 1.07
C GLU A 90 2.72 25.23 0.24
N GLN A 91 3.87 24.86 0.82
CA GLN A 91 4.84 23.97 0.16
C GLN A 91 4.26 22.58 -0.06
N ARG A 92 3.53 22.05 0.93
CA ARG A 92 2.86 20.75 0.84
C ARG A 92 1.78 20.76 -0.22
N LYS A 93 0.94 21.79 -0.26
CA LYS A 93 -0.10 21.95 -1.28
C LYS A 93 0.50 21.98 -2.68
N LYS A 94 1.58 22.75 -2.87
CA LYS A 94 2.29 22.80 -4.16
C LYS A 94 2.84 21.43 -4.57
N LEU A 95 3.46 20.71 -3.64
CA LEU A 95 3.97 19.37 -3.88
C LEU A 95 2.85 18.40 -4.29
N LEU A 96 1.71 18.44 -3.61
CA LEU A 96 0.56 17.59 -3.93
C LEU A 96 -0.08 17.94 -5.30
N GLU A 97 -0.19 19.23 -5.64
CA GLU A 97 -0.65 19.67 -6.96
C GLU A 97 0.27 19.16 -8.09
N GLU A 98 1.59 19.25 -7.89
CA GLU A 98 2.58 18.73 -8.84
C GLU A 98 2.54 17.19 -8.94
N MET A 99 2.36 16.49 -7.82
CA MET A 99 2.14 15.04 -7.82
C MET A 99 0.90 14.64 -8.61
N LYS A 100 -0.21 15.37 -8.45
CA LYS A 100 -1.45 15.13 -9.20
C LYS A 100 -1.28 15.33 -10.69
N ASP A 101 -0.57 16.38 -11.11
CA ASP A 101 -0.26 16.62 -12.52
C ASP A 101 0.58 15.48 -13.11
N LEU A 102 1.63 15.06 -12.41
CA LEU A 102 2.48 13.94 -12.83
C LEU A 102 1.72 12.61 -12.85
N GLN A 103 0.86 12.37 -11.86
CA GLN A 103 -0.02 11.20 -11.82
C GLN A 103 -0.93 11.15 -13.04
N SER A 104 -1.55 12.28 -13.40
CA SER A 104 -2.40 12.40 -14.58
C SER A 104 -1.63 12.15 -15.87
N ARG A 105 -0.43 12.73 -16.01
CA ARG A 105 0.43 12.50 -17.17
C ARG A 105 0.85 11.05 -17.31
N LEU A 106 1.19 10.40 -16.20
CA LEU A 106 1.62 9.00 -16.18
C LEU A 106 0.45 8.06 -16.49
N SER A 107 -0.73 8.33 -15.93
CA SER A 107 -1.96 7.56 -16.19
C SER A 107 -2.42 7.68 -17.65
N ASN A 108 -2.27 8.86 -18.26
CA ASN A 108 -2.60 9.10 -19.66
C ASN A 108 -1.46 8.76 -20.63
N SER A 109 -0.30 8.34 -20.13
CA SER A 109 0.84 8.00 -20.97
C SER A 109 0.59 6.68 -21.70
N ASN A 110 0.94 6.65 -22.98
CA ASN A 110 0.99 5.41 -23.75
C ASN A 110 2.38 4.75 -23.58
N GLN A 111 2.51 3.47 -23.98
CA GLN A 111 3.75 2.69 -23.83
C GLN A 111 5.00 3.35 -24.43
N ARG A 112 4.86 4.29 -25.39
CA ARG A 112 5.99 5.01 -25.99
C ARG A 112 6.41 6.24 -25.19
N ASN A 113 5.45 6.91 -24.56
CA ASN A 113 5.70 8.16 -23.83
C ASN A 113 5.97 7.92 -22.34
N ILE A 114 5.67 6.73 -21.82
CA ILE A 114 5.85 6.39 -20.42
C ILE A 114 7.28 6.66 -19.94
N VAL A 115 8.29 6.24 -20.69
CA VAL A 115 9.71 6.42 -20.34
C VAL A 115 10.08 7.90 -20.25
N PHE A 116 9.48 8.75 -21.08
CA PHE A 116 9.68 10.20 -21.00
C PHE A 116 9.04 10.78 -19.73
N VAL A 117 7.82 10.36 -19.41
CA VAL A 117 7.14 10.78 -18.18
C VAL A 117 7.88 10.28 -16.94
N GLU A 118 8.44 9.08 -16.97
CA GLU A 118 9.29 8.55 -15.90
C GLU A 118 10.54 9.42 -15.69
N MET A 119 11.23 9.80 -16.76
CA MET A 119 12.36 10.73 -16.66
C MET A 119 11.94 12.08 -16.07
N MET A 120 10.77 12.62 -16.47
CA MET A 120 10.25 13.85 -15.89
C MET A 120 10.00 13.72 -14.39
N ILE A 121 9.44 12.59 -13.94
CA ILE A 121 9.19 12.31 -12.52
C ILE A 121 10.51 12.23 -11.75
N VAL A 122 11.53 11.58 -12.31
CA VAL A 122 12.85 11.47 -11.68
C VAL A 122 13.50 12.84 -11.54
N ASP A 123 13.51 13.64 -12.60
CA ASP A 123 14.08 14.99 -12.60
C ASP A 123 13.35 15.92 -11.63
N TRP A 124 12.03 15.82 -11.58
CA TRP A 124 11.19 16.56 -10.65
C TRP A 124 11.50 16.17 -9.20
N ALA A 125 11.48 14.87 -8.88
CA ALA A 125 11.71 14.37 -7.53
C ALA A 125 13.12 14.73 -7.02
N ASN A 126 14.15 14.68 -7.88
CA ASN A 126 15.51 15.07 -7.52
C ASN A 126 15.70 16.57 -7.25
N LYS A 127 14.78 17.43 -7.71
CA LYS A 127 14.83 18.88 -7.44
C LYS A 127 14.18 19.24 -6.10
N ILE A 128 13.29 18.39 -5.60
CA ILE A 128 12.44 18.68 -4.44
C ILE A 128 12.92 17.91 -3.20
N LEU A 129 13.54 16.73 -3.41
CA LEU A 129 14.10 15.86 -2.37
C LEU A 129 15.63 15.86 -2.38
#